data_AF-A0A285M8F3-F1
#
_entry.id   AF-A0A285M8F3-F1
#
_cell.length_a   1.000
_cell.length_b   1.000
_cell.length_c   1.000
_cell.angle_alpha   90.00
_cell.angle_beta   90.00
_cell.angle_gamma   90.00
#
_symmetry.space_group_name_H-M   'P 1'
#
loop_
_entity.id
_entity.type
_entity.pdbx_description
1 polymer ?
#
loop_
_entity_poly.entity_id
_entity_poly.type
_entity_poly.pdbx_seq_one_letter_code
_entity_poly.pdbx_strand_id
1 'polypeptide(L)'
;MTERFTSPERPPEGIERELLTPRIEEAIREKQASKPKHSPLPQAWEEGASLTNTPTLQFTYTNWRGVTSIRKVEPIFIWCGRTEWHPDPQWFLKAFDLEKNEMRDFALADIKAFGERSLDTTGGD
;
A
#
# COMPACT_ATOMS: atom_id res chain seq x y z
N MET A 1 -36.48 7.05 -39.60
CA MET A 1 -35.69 7.20 -40.84
C MET A 1 -34.64 8.24 -40.53
N THR A 2 -33.38 7.81 -40.51
CA THR A 2 -32.19 8.55 -40.07
C THR A 2 -31.69 9.43 -41.21
N GLU A 3 -31.80 10.75 -41.08
CA GLU A 3 -31.14 11.67 -42.01
C GLU A 3 -29.71 11.95 -41.55
N ARG A 4 -28.78 11.45 -42.37
CA ARG A 4 -27.34 11.67 -42.28
C ARG A 4 -27.03 13.06 -42.84
N PHE A 5 -26.43 13.92 -42.03
CA PHE A 5 -25.78 15.13 -42.51
C PHE A 5 -24.36 14.78 -43.00
N THR A 6 -24.15 14.89 -44.31
CA THR A 6 -22.84 15.13 -44.95
C THR A 6 -22.77 16.64 -45.21
N SER A 7 -21.73 17.38 -44.85
CA SER A 7 -20.50 17.52 -45.64
C SER A 7 -19.47 18.45 -44.92
N PRO A 8 -18.23 18.55 -45.42
CA PRO A 8 -17.00 18.86 -44.66
C PRO A 8 -16.60 20.33 -44.73
N GLU A 9 -15.86 20.83 -43.73
CA GLU A 9 -14.82 21.85 -43.94
C GLU A 9 -13.64 21.64 -42.98
N ARG A 10 -12.44 21.62 -43.57
CA ARG A 10 -11.13 21.48 -42.91
C ARG A 10 -10.68 22.90 -42.51
N PRO A 11 -10.25 23.17 -41.26
CA PRO A 11 -9.76 24.50 -40.91
C PRO A 11 -8.35 24.74 -41.52
N PRO A 12 -8.03 26.00 -41.87
CA PRO A 12 -6.89 26.35 -42.72
C PRO A 12 -5.54 26.18 -42.00
N GLU A 13 -4.55 25.76 -42.78
CA GLU A 13 -3.14 25.75 -42.42
C GLU A 13 -2.60 27.18 -42.31
N GLY A 14 -1.76 27.42 -41.30
CA GLY A 14 -0.96 28.64 -41.20
C GLY A 14 -1.47 29.64 -40.17
N ILE A 15 -1.23 29.35 -38.88
CA ILE A 15 -1.02 30.42 -37.89
C ILE A 15 0.36 30.23 -37.29
N GLU A 16 1.15 31.26 -37.58
CA GLU A 16 2.54 31.53 -37.28
C GLU A 16 2.93 31.14 -35.84
N ARG A 17 3.90 30.23 -35.75
CA ARG A 17 4.70 30.03 -34.55
C ARG A 17 5.78 31.11 -34.52
N GLU A 18 5.49 32.28 -34.00
CA GLU A 18 6.55 33.19 -33.57
C GLU A 18 6.13 34.16 -32.45
N LEU A 19 6.98 34.17 -31.42
CA LEU A 19 7.23 35.23 -30.45
C LEU A 19 6.28 35.42 -29.26
N LEU A 20 6.55 34.66 -28.19
CA LEU A 20 6.65 35.14 -26.79
C LEU A 20 6.99 33.92 -25.91
N THR A 21 8.07 33.76 -25.16
CA THR A 21 9.34 34.45 -24.86
C THR A 21 10.20 33.38 -24.12
N PRO A 22 11.53 33.50 -24.01
CA PRO A 22 12.45 32.45 -23.52
C PRO A 22 12.39 32.19 -22.00
N ARG A 23 11.21 32.26 -21.37
CA ARG A 23 11.05 32.32 -19.92
C ARG A 23 10.58 31.01 -19.28
N ILE A 24 10.32 29.96 -20.07
CA ILE A 24 9.86 28.66 -19.54
C ILE A 24 10.98 27.61 -19.54
N GLU A 25 11.94 27.67 -20.46
CA GLU A 25 13.08 26.73 -20.46
C GLU A 25 14.18 27.08 -19.44
N GLU A 26 14.30 28.35 -19.04
CA GLU A 26 15.25 28.77 -18.01
C GLU A 26 14.83 28.30 -16.60
N ALA A 27 13.53 28.20 -16.34
CA ALA A 27 12.98 27.75 -15.06
C ALA A 27 13.25 26.25 -14.77
N ILE A 28 13.49 25.44 -15.80
CA ILE A 28 13.81 24.01 -15.66
C ILE A 28 15.33 23.82 -15.42
N ARG A 29 16.17 24.75 -15.89
CA ARG A 29 17.63 24.70 -15.69
C ARG A 29 18.07 25.25 -14.32
N GLU A 30 17.31 26.17 -13.73
CA GLU A 30 17.69 26.85 -12.48
C GLU A 30 17.29 26.09 -11.20
N LYS A 31 16.39 25.09 -11.27
CA LYS A 31 16.02 24.25 -10.12
C LYS A 31 17.01 23.13 -9.79
N GLN A 32 18.04 22.91 -10.61
CA GLN A 32 19.06 21.88 -10.37
C GLN A 32 20.32 22.39 -9.63
N ALA A 33 20.35 23.66 -9.17
CA ALA A 33 21.54 24.27 -8.59
C ALA A 33 21.41 24.71 -7.11
N SER A 34 20.47 24.15 -6.34
CA SER A 34 20.48 24.28 -4.86
C SER A 34 20.53 22.91 -4.20
N LYS A 35 21.69 22.25 -4.34
CA LYS A 35 22.13 21.28 -3.32
C LYS A 35 22.60 22.11 -2.13
N PRO A 36 22.07 21.92 -0.91
CA PRO A 36 22.73 22.46 0.26
C PRO A 36 24.13 21.84 0.36
N LYS A 37 25.17 22.67 0.21
CA LYS A 37 26.55 22.34 0.58
C LYS A 37 26.61 22.34 2.10
N HIS A 38 26.67 21.14 2.69
CA HIS A 38 27.01 20.86 4.09
C HIS A 38 26.51 21.85 5.16
N SER A 39 25.37 21.54 5.77
CA SER A 39 25.15 21.83 7.20
C SER A 39 25.63 20.60 7.98
N PRO A 40 26.54 20.71 8.96
CA PRO A 40 26.88 19.57 9.79
C PRO A 40 25.69 19.31 10.71
N LEU A 41 24.82 18.39 10.32
CA LEU A 41 23.85 17.81 11.26
C LEU A 41 24.66 17.15 12.39
N PRO A 42 24.21 17.27 13.66
CA PRO A 42 24.87 16.59 14.77
C PRO A 42 25.01 15.11 14.44
N GLN A 43 26.25 14.66 14.54
CA GLN A 43 26.80 13.37 14.10
C GLN A 43 26.30 12.23 15.00
N ALA A 44 24.98 11.98 15.00
CA ALA A 44 24.33 10.98 15.86
C ALA A 44 23.00 10.46 15.28
N TRP A 45 22.99 10.02 14.01
CA TRP A 45 21.90 9.21 13.46
C TRP A 45 22.34 8.20 12.38
N GLU A 46 23.66 7.98 12.21
CA GLU A 46 24.19 6.96 11.29
C GLU A 46 24.49 5.60 11.97
N GLU A 47 24.18 5.43 13.26
CA GLU A 47 24.23 4.10 13.87
C GLU A 47 22.96 3.33 13.54
N GLY A 48 23.11 2.29 12.73
CA GLY A 48 22.05 1.45 12.18
C GLY A 48 21.06 0.94 13.21
N ALA A 49 19.95 1.66 13.35
CA ALA A 49 18.74 1.11 13.94
C ALA A 49 18.14 0.12 12.93
N SER A 50 18.66 -1.11 12.94
CA SER A 50 17.97 -2.29 12.41
C SER A 50 16.68 -2.50 13.20
N LEU A 51 15.66 -1.69 12.93
CA LEU A 51 14.30 -1.86 13.47
C LEU A 51 13.55 -2.92 12.66
N THR A 52 14.22 -4.01 12.28
CA THR A 52 13.65 -5.09 11.46
C THR A 52 12.87 -6.09 12.31
N ASN A 53 12.37 -5.70 13.48
CA ASN A 53 11.56 -6.56 14.32
C ASN A 53 10.08 -6.19 14.17
N THR A 54 9.57 -6.30 12.94
CA THR A 54 8.12 -6.24 12.71
C THR A 54 7.49 -7.42 13.45
N PRO A 55 6.56 -7.18 14.38
CA PRO A 55 5.98 -8.25 15.17
C PRO A 55 5.19 -9.19 14.25
N THR A 56 5.59 -10.47 14.19
CA THR A 56 4.83 -11.49 13.47
C THR A 56 3.68 -11.99 14.33
N LEU A 57 2.49 -12.12 13.75
CA LEU A 57 1.29 -12.63 14.40
C LEU A 57 0.98 -14.05 13.91
N GLN A 58 0.64 -14.95 14.83
CA GLN A 58 0.20 -16.31 14.51
C GLN A 58 -1.23 -16.55 14.99
N PHE A 59 -2.09 -17.07 14.12
CA PHE A 59 -3.48 -17.38 14.44
C PHE A 59 -4.04 -18.55 13.64
N THR A 60 -5.10 -19.17 14.17
CA THR A 60 -5.89 -20.18 13.46
C THR A 60 -6.97 -19.51 12.62
N TYR A 61 -6.98 -19.77 11.32
CA TYR A 61 -7.87 -19.13 10.35
C TYR A 61 -8.65 -20.16 9.54
N THR A 62 -9.97 -19.98 9.43
CA THR A 62 -10.81 -20.75 8.52
C THR A 62 -11.05 -19.95 7.24
N ASN A 63 -10.64 -20.48 6.09
CA ASN A 63 -10.88 -19.79 4.82
C ASN A 63 -12.33 -19.99 4.33
N TRP A 64 -12.70 -19.27 3.28
CA TRP A 64 -14.03 -19.37 2.65
C TRP A 64 -14.39 -20.77 2.12
N ARG A 65 -13.40 -21.66 1.92
CA ARG A 65 -13.60 -23.07 1.55
C ARG A 65 -13.83 -23.98 2.76
N GLY A 66 -13.90 -23.42 3.97
CA GLY A 66 -14.04 -24.17 5.23
C GLY A 66 -12.76 -24.83 5.73
N VAL A 67 -11.62 -24.60 5.07
CA VAL A 67 -10.34 -25.20 5.49
C VAL A 67 -9.72 -24.35 6.59
N THR A 68 -9.47 -24.99 7.72
CA THR A 68 -8.83 -24.36 8.89
C THR A 68 -7.34 -24.65 8.91
N SER A 69 -6.54 -23.63 9.15
CA SER A 69 -5.08 -23.74 9.19
C SER A 69 -4.48 -22.63 10.04
N ILE A 70 -3.31 -22.90 10.59
CA ILE A 70 -2.51 -21.88 11.28
C ILE A 70 -1.88 -20.98 10.21
N ARG A 71 -1.85 -19.68 10.48
CA ARG A 71 -1.22 -18.67 9.63
C ARG A 71 -0.25 -17.85 10.45
N LYS A 72 0.93 -17.63 9.89
CA LYS A 72 1.92 -16.68 10.40
C LYS A 72 2.01 -15.49 9.44
N VAL A 73 1.75 -14.29 9.94
CA VAL A 73 1.63 -13.09 9.11
C VAL A 73 2.33 -11.90 9.73
N GLU A 74 2.70 -10.92 8.90
CA GLU A 74 3.11 -9.59 9.34
C GLU A 74 1.91 -8.63 9.19
N PRO A 75 1.28 -8.21 10.30
CA PRO A 75 0.12 -7.32 10.26
C PRO A 75 0.52 -5.91 9.81
N ILE A 76 -0.34 -5.27 9.01
CA ILE A 76 -0.10 -3.93 8.48
C ILE A 76 -1.14 -2.95 9.02
N PHE A 77 -2.43 -3.23 8.82
CA PHE A 77 -3.51 -2.44 9.43
C PHE A 77 -4.84 -3.22 9.49
N ILE A 78 -5.74 -2.76 10.34
CA ILE A 78 -7.13 -3.24 10.43
C ILE A 78 -8.04 -2.22 9.76
N TRP A 79 -9.03 -2.70 9.01
CA TRP A 79 -10.00 -1.86 8.33
C TRP A 79 -11.39 -2.51 8.32
N CYS A 80 -12.45 -1.70 8.18
CA CYS A 80 -13.82 -2.18 8.05
C CYS A 80 -14.33 -1.88 6.64
N GLY A 81 -14.92 -2.87 5.98
CA GLY A 81 -15.48 -2.67 4.65
C GLY A 81 -16.02 -3.96 4.03
N ARG A 82 -16.06 -4.00 2.70
CA ARG A 82 -16.56 -5.13 1.91
C ARG A 82 -15.48 -5.51 0.89
N THR A 83 -15.39 -6.79 0.54
CA THR A 83 -14.54 -7.27 -0.56
C THR A 83 -15.40 -8.01 -1.57
N GLU A 84 -14.85 -8.31 -2.76
CA GLU A 84 -15.52 -9.14 -3.76
C GLU A 84 -15.93 -10.51 -3.20
N TRP A 85 -15.13 -11.05 -2.28
CA TRP A 85 -15.34 -12.35 -1.64
C TRP A 85 -16.23 -12.29 -0.38
N HIS A 86 -16.44 -11.09 0.17
CA HIS A 86 -17.24 -10.85 1.37
C HIS A 86 -18.09 -9.59 1.20
N PRO A 87 -19.32 -9.73 0.67
CA PRO A 87 -20.19 -8.60 0.36
C PRO A 87 -20.77 -7.93 1.62
N ASP A 88 -20.74 -8.64 2.76
CA ASP A 88 -21.20 -8.10 4.04
C ASP A 88 -20.09 -7.29 4.71
N PRO A 89 -20.40 -6.09 5.25
CA PRO A 89 -19.42 -5.28 5.97
C PRO A 89 -18.84 -6.03 7.16
N GLN A 90 -17.53 -6.15 7.22
CA GLN A 90 -16.84 -6.73 8.36
C GLN A 90 -15.45 -6.14 8.55
N TRP A 91 -14.85 -6.48 9.68
CA TRP A 91 -13.47 -6.11 10.00
C TRP A 91 -12.48 -7.07 9.32
N PHE A 92 -11.48 -6.50 8.66
CA PHE A 92 -10.39 -7.21 8.00
C PHE A 92 -9.05 -6.80 8.58
N LEU A 93 -8.14 -7.77 8.66
CA LEU A 93 -6.73 -7.56 8.91
C LEU A 93 -5.98 -7.64 7.58
N LYS A 94 -5.40 -6.52 7.13
CA LYS A 94 -4.43 -6.52 6.05
C LYS A 94 -3.07 -6.96 6.58
N ALA A 95 -2.53 -8.04 6.04
CA ALA A 95 -1.26 -8.59 6.47
C ALA A 95 -0.49 -9.24 5.31
N PHE A 96 0.82 -9.33 5.45
CA PHE A 96 1.67 -10.12 4.58
C PHE A 96 1.74 -11.55 5.11
N ASP A 97 1.26 -12.53 4.33
CA ASP A 97 1.29 -13.94 4.69
C ASP A 97 2.69 -14.50 4.45
N LEU A 98 3.38 -14.95 5.52
CA LEU A 98 4.75 -15.44 5.42
C LEU A 98 4.87 -16.83 4.79
N GLU A 99 3.81 -17.63 4.83
CA GLU A 99 3.80 -18.96 4.22
C GLU A 99 3.52 -18.89 2.72
N LYS A 100 2.70 -17.93 2.30
CA LYS A 100 2.32 -17.72 0.90
C LYS A 100 3.11 -16.62 0.19
N ASN A 101 3.85 -15.81 0.95
CA ASN A 101 4.66 -14.71 0.48
C ASN A 101 3.84 -13.69 -0.35
N GLU A 102 2.63 -13.37 0.12
CA GLU A 102 1.72 -12.46 -0.58
C GLU A 102 0.85 -11.65 0.40
N MET A 103 0.33 -10.52 -0.09
CA MET A 103 -0.54 -9.63 0.66
C MET A 103 -1.97 -10.17 0.69
N ARG A 104 -2.53 -10.38 1.88
CA ARG A 104 -3.89 -10.92 2.05
C ARG A 104 -4.69 -10.09 3.05
N ASP A 105 -6.00 -10.09 2.86
CA ASP A 105 -6.95 -9.53 3.81
C ASP A 105 -7.65 -10.71 4.51
N PHE A 106 -7.49 -10.79 5.83
CA PHE A 106 -8.06 -11.85 6.66
C PHE A 106 -9.31 -11.32 7.36
N ALA A 107 -10.45 -11.99 7.21
CA ALA A 107 -11.65 -11.66 7.94
C ALA A 107 -11.43 -11.92 9.44
N LEU A 108 -11.56 -10.87 10.28
CA LEU A 108 -11.35 -11.02 11.73
C LEU A 108 -12.38 -11.97 12.37
N ALA A 109 -13.58 -12.08 11.77
CA ALA A 109 -14.61 -13.03 12.20
C ALA A 109 -14.21 -14.51 12.01
N ASP A 110 -13.28 -14.79 11.09
CA ASP A 110 -12.82 -16.14 10.76
C ASP A 110 -11.55 -16.55 11.50
N ILE A 111 -10.99 -15.65 12.32
CA ILE A 111 -9.90 -15.97 13.24
C ILE A 111 -10.47 -16.69 14.47
N LYS A 112 -10.01 -17.91 14.72
CA LYS A 112 -10.54 -18.79 15.78
C LYS A 112 -9.75 -18.73 17.09
N ALA A 113 -8.43 -18.48 17.00
CA ALA A 113 -7.55 -18.40 18.16
C ALA A 113 -6.27 -17.64 17.79
N PHE A 114 -5.69 -16.94 18.78
CA PHE A 114 -4.39 -16.29 18.70
C PHE A 114 -3.42 -16.96 19.67
N GLY A 115 -2.22 -17.30 19.19
CA GLY A 115 -1.14 -17.83 20.05
C GLY A 115 -1.44 -19.16 20.75
N GLU A 116 -0.38 -19.83 21.20
CA GLU A 116 -0.48 -21.04 22.02
C GLU A 116 -0.76 -20.63 23.47
N ARG A 117 -1.81 -21.17 24.07
CA ARG A 117 -2.06 -21.00 25.51
C ARG A 117 -1.02 -21.84 26.25
N SER A 118 0.14 -21.26 26.53
CA SER A 118 1.06 -21.83 27.54
C SER A 118 0.34 -21.77 28.88
N LEU A 119 -0.32 -22.86 29.26
CA LEU A 119 -0.76 -23.09 30.63
C LEU A 119 0.47 -23.55 31.41
N ASP A 120 1.31 -22.62 31.80
CA ASP A 120 2.22 -22.83 32.92
C ASP A 120 1.37 -22.93 34.20
N THR A 121 0.83 -24.14 34.41
CA THR A 121 0.30 -24.53 35.71
C THR A 121 1.50 -24.77 36.61
N THR A 122 2.11 -23.70 37.13
CA THR A 122 2.93 -23.81 38.34
C THR A 122 1.97 -24.06 39.49
N GLY A 123 1.58 -25.33 39.63
CA GLY A 123 1.08 -25.87 40.88
C GLY A 123 2.18 -25.67 41.93
N GLY A 124 1.77 -25.09 43.06
CA GLY A 124 2.63 -24.96 44.22
C GLY A 124 2.98 -26.30 44.84
N ASP A 125 4.10 -26.29 45.55
CA ASP A 125 4.30 -26.96 46.83
C ASP A 125 5.19 -26.03 47.69
#